data_AF-A0A662Q1E9-F1
#
_entry.id   AF-A0A662Q1E9-F1
#
_cell.length_a   1.000
_cell.length_b   1.000
_cell.length_c   1.000
_cell.angle_alpha   90.00
_cell.angle_beta   90.00
_cell.angle_gamma   90.00
#
_symmetry.space_group_name_H-M   'P 1'
#
loop_
_entity.id
_entity.type
_entity.pdbx_description
1 polymer ?
#
loop_
_entity_poly.entity_id
_entity_poly.type
_entity_poly.pdbx_seq_one_letter_code
_entity_poly.pdbx_strand_id
1 'polypeptide(L)'
;MQKTLNYLIEQINEELEENVSHKRQKVKVDVEKLRKEWETLRHNLINSDNPERIAQEFVKNRTKSYLEQLFRVNDIPIDTRASKAEQLRQLLQLIRVSKTIQSGKPQ
;
A
#
# COMPACT_ATOMS: atom_id res chain seq x y z
N MET A 1 -18.16 -41.23 -27.10
CA MET A 1 -17.33 -40.01 -27.26
C MET A 1 -17.60 -38.93 -26.20
N GLN A 2 -18.79 -38.87 -25.55
CA GLN A 2 -19.06 -37.89 -24.47
C GLN A 2 -18.14 -38.01 -23.23
N LYS A 3 -17.72 -39.23 -22.85
CA LYS A 3 -16.97 -39.47 -21.60
C LYS A 3 -15.56 -38.86 -21.61
N THR A 4 -14.92 -38.80 -22.77
CA THR A 4 -13.57 -38.25 -22.92
C THR A 4 -13.57 -36.72 -22.80
N LEU A 5 -14.68 -36.07 -23.18
CA LEU A 5 -14.81 -34.61 -23.08
C LEU A 5 -14.94 -34.16 -21.62
N ASN A 6 -15.71 -34.89 -20.81
CA ASN A 6 -15.87 -34.57 -19.38
C ASN A 6 -14.56 -34.75 -18.60
N TYR A 7 -13.79 -35.79 -18.92
CA TYR A 7 -12.48 -36.02 -18.31
C TYR A 7 -11.47 -34.89 -18.60
N LEU A 8 -11.48 -34.35 -19.82
CA LEU A 8 -10.63 -33.21 -20.18
C LEU A 8 -11.07 -31.91 -19.48
N ILE A 9 -12.37 -31.72 -19.24
CA ILE A 9 -12.88 -30.54 -18.52
C ILE A 9 -12.53 -30.61 -17.03
N GLU A 10 -12.59 -31.79 -16.40
CA GLU A 10 -12.15 -31.97 -15.01
C GLU A 10 -10.64 -31.69 -14.84
N GLN A 11 -9.80 -32.23 -15.73
CA GLN A 11 -8.35 -32.00 -15.69
C GLN A 11 -7.98 -30.52 -15.88
N ILE A 12 -8.65 -29.81 -16.81
CA ILE A 12 -8.43 -28.37 -17.01
C ILE A 12 -8.90 -27.58 -15.78
N ASN A 13 -9.98 -27.98 -15.12
CA ASN A 13 -10.46 -27.32 -13.90
C ASN A 13 -9.53 -27.55 -12.71
N GLU A 14 -8.97 -28.75 -12.53
CA GLU A 14 -7.98 -29.04 -11.48
C GLU A 14 -6.69 -28.23 -11.70
N GLU A 15 -6.17 -28.18 -12.94
CA GLU A 15 -4.99 -27.35 -13.26
C GLU A 15 -5.25 -25.85 -13.08
N LEU A 16 -6.48 -25.39 -13.32
CA LEU A 16 -6.90 -24.01 -13.07
C LEU A 16 -7.06 -23.73 -11.57
N GLU A 17 -7.61 -24.64 -10.77
CA GLU A 17 -7.72 -24.45 -9.32
C GLU A 17 -6.33 -24.45 -8.65
N GLU A 18 -5.40 -25.31 -9.09
CA GLU A 18 -4.02 -25.30 -8.61
C GLU A 18 -3.27 -24.02 -9.02
N ASN A 19 -3.49 -23.50 -10.22
CA ASN A 19 -2.89 -22.23 -10.67
C ASN A 19 -3.56 -20.97 -10.09
N VAL A 20 -4.85 -21.02 -9.79
CA VAL A 20 -5.57 -19.91 -9.14
C VAL A 20 -5.22 -19.84 -7.65
N SER A 21 -4.96 -20.98 -7.01
CA SER A 21 -4.42 -21.03 -5.64
C SER A 21 -3.04 -20.37 -5.55
N HIS A 22 -2.20 -20.53 -6.57
CA HIS A 22 -0.88 -19.87 -6.64
C HIS A 22 -0.92 -18.39 -7.08
N LYS A 23 -1.95 -17.95 -7.80
CA LYS A 23 -2.11 -16.54 -8.23
C LYS A 23 -2.82 -15.64 -7.21
N ARG A 24 -3.24 -16.18 -6.07
CA ARG A 24 -3.53 -15.41 -4.86
C ARG A 24 -2.49 -15.65 -3.79
N GLN A 25 -1.20 -15.60 -4.15
CA GLN A 25 -0.27 -14.95 -3.24
C GLN A 25 -0.73 -13.50 -3.09
N LYS A 26 -1.72 -13.28 -2.21
CA LYS A 26 -1.79 -12.05 -1.42
C LYS A 26 -0.36 -11.88 -0.98
N VAL A 27 0.32 -10.87 -1.52
CA VAL A 27 1.58 -10.43 -0.96
C VAL A 27 1.25 -10.21 0.51
N LYS A 28 1.59 -11.17 1.36
CA LYS A 28 1.51 -11.04 2.81
C LYS A 28 2.61 -10.04 3.10
N VAL A 29 2.32 -8.77 2.84
CA VAL A 29 3.19 -7.70 3.30
C VAL A 29 3.10 -7.82 4.80
N ASP A 30 4.22 -8.20 5.39
CA ASP A 30 4.34 -8.40 6.81
C ASP A 30 3.89 -7.10 7.53
N VAL A 31 2.97 -7.24 8.47
CA VAL A 31 2.36 -6.10 9.16
C VAL A 31 3.43 -5.33 9.95
N GLU A 32 4.40 -6.03 10.54
CA GLU A 32 5.52 -5.38 11.23
C GLU A 32 6.42 -4.65 10.23
N LYS A 33 6.64 -5.21 9.04
CA LYS A 33 7.38 -4.54 7.98
C LYS A 33 6.69 -3.24 7.54
N LEU A 34 5.35 -3.24 7.38
CA LEU A 34 4.59 -2.03 7.05
C LEU A 34 4.68 -0.97 8.15
N ARG A 35 4.66 -1.39 9.42
CA ARG A 35 4.82 -0.47 10.56
C ARG A 35 6.22 0.14 10.61
N LYS A 36 7.27 -0.67 10.47
CA LYS A 36 8.67 -0.20 10.44
C LYS A 36 8.94 0.71 9.25
N GLU A 37 8.42 0.37 8.07
CA GLU A 37 8.58 1.21 6.88
C GLU A 37 7.85 2.55 7.05
N TRP A 38 6.65 2.55 7.65
CA TRP A 38 5.96 3.80 7.97
C TRP A 38 6.73 4.65 8.99
N GLU A 39 7.27 4.05 10.05
CA GLU A 39 8.06 4.77 11.05
C GLU A 39 9.29 5.44 10.41
N THR A 40 10.02 4.70 9.57
CA THR A 40 11.18 5.22 8.85
C THR A 40 10.78 6.33 7.88
N LEU A 41 9.70 6.14 7.13
CA LEU A 41 9.16 7.15 6.22
C LEU A 41 8.77 8.40 6.99
N ARG A 42 8.00 8.28 8.07
CA ARG A 42 7.57 9.39 8.93
C ARG A 42 8.77 10.15 9.49
N HIS A 43 9.77 9.45 10.01
CA HIS A 43 11.00 10.08 10.50
C HIS A 43 11.70 10.89 9.39
N ASN A 44 11.83 10.32 8.20
CA ASN A 44 12.44 11.00 7.06
C ASN A 44 11.62 12.21 6.60
N LEU A 45 10.29 12.11 6.61
CA LEU A 45 9.41 13.22 6.22
C LEU A 45 9.43 14.36 7.26
N ILE A 46 9.52 14.05 8.55
CA ILE A 46 9.57 15.08 9.59
C ILE A 46 10.94 15.77 9.61
N ASN A 47 12.03 15.01 9.53
CA ASN A 47 13.38 15.55 9.70
C ASN A 47 14.05 16.03 8.41
N SER A 48 13.47 15.78 7.23
CA SER A 48 14.01 16.28 5.96
C SER A 48 13.60 17.71 5.67
N ASP A 49 14.52 18.45 5.04
CA ASP A 49 14.29 19.75 4.41
C ASP A 49 13.33 19.65 3.20
N ASN A 50 13.25 18.48 2.56
CA ASN A 50 12.41 18.25 1.39
C ASN A 50 11.49 17.01 1.55
N PRO A 51 10.46 17.10 2.40
CA PRO A 51 9.49 16.02 2.61
C PRO A 51 8.65 15.72 1.36
N GLU A 52 8.45 16.72 0.50
CA GLU A 52 7.65 16.59 -0.71
C GLU A 52 8.27 15.60 -1.69
N ARG A 53 9.57 15.72 -1.92
CA ARG A 53 10.33 14.80 -2.76
C ARG A 53 10.30 13.37 -2.22
N ILE A 54 10.50 13.19 -0.91
CA ILE A 54 10.50 11.87 -0.27
C ILE A 54 9.13 11.20 -0.41
N ALA A 55 8.04 11.93 -0.14
CA ALA A 55 6.69 11.41 -0.28
C ALA A 55 6.35 11.07 -1.74
N GLN A 56 6.77 11.92 -2.69
CA GLN A 56 6.59 11.67 -4.12
C GLN A 56 7.32 10.40 -4.57
N GLU A 57 8.60 10.26 -4.22
CA GLU A 57 9.39 9.07 -4.56
C GLU A 57 8.78 7.81 -3.91
N PHE A 58 8.32 7.90 -2.66
CA PHE A 58 7.66 6.80 -1.98
C PHE A 58 6.37 6.35 -2.69
N VAL A 59 5.44 7.28 -2.96
CA VAL A 59 4.16 6.96 -3.61
C VAL A 59 4.35 6.48 -5.05
N LYS A 60 5.32 7.06 -5.78
CA LYS A 60 5.65 6.66 -7.16
C LYS A 60 6.20 5.22 -7.20
N ASN A 61 7.06 4.86 -6.26
CA ASN A 61 7.74 3.56 -6.21
C ASN A 61 6.93 2.44 -5.54
N ARG A 62 5.69 2.70 -5.10
CA ARG A 62 4.83 1.70 -4.47
C ARG A 62 3.56 1.46 -5.27
N THR A 63 3.03 0.25 -5.25
CA THR A 63 1.74 -0.06 -5.89
C THR A 63 0.58 0.52 -5.08
N LYS A 64 -0.58 0.74 -5.71
CA LYS A 64 -1.76 1.24 -4.99
C LYS A 64 -2.13 0.32 -3.83
N SER A 65 -2.22 -0.99 -4.09
CA SER A 65 -2.52 -1.99 -3.06
C SER A 65 -1.53 -1.97 -1.88
N TYR A 66 -0.26 -1.69 -2.13
CA TYR A 66 0.73 -1.56 -1.06
C TYR A 66 0.46 -0.33 -0.19
N LEU A 67 0.19 0.82 -0.81
CA LEU A 67 -0.15 2.06 -0.10
C LEU A 67 -1.42 1.91 0.73
N GLU A 68 -2.45 1.27 0.18
CA GLU A 68 -3.70 0.97 0.90
C GLU A 68 -3.44 0.13 2.16
N GLN A 69 -2.61 -0.92 2.06
CA GLN A 69 -2.23 -1.74 3.20
C GLN A 69 -1.41 -0.96 4.22
N LEU A 70 -0.43 -0.17 3.77
CA LEU A 70 0.39 0.68 4.64
C LEU A 70 -0.48 1.67 5.43
N PHE A 71 -1.37 2.39 4.76
CA PHE A 71 -2.24 3.39 5.40
C PHE A 71 -3.22 2.73 6.37
N ARG A 72 -3.78 1.59 6.01
CA ARG A 72 -4.71 0.85 6.87
C ARG A 72 -4.03 0.25 8.11
N VAL A 73 -2.84 -0.32 7.97
CA VAL A 73 -2.11 -0.96 9.08
C VAL A 73 -1.60 0.05 10.11
N ASN A 74 -1.33 1.29 9.67
CA ASN A 74 -0.82 2.36 10.50
C ASN A 74 -1.91 3.37 10.91
N ASP A 75 -3.19 3.04 10.70
CA ASP A 75 -4.35 3.89 11.02
C ASP A 75 -4.20 5.34 10.50
N ILE A 76 -3.65 5.48 9.30
CA ILE A 76 -3.38 6.78 8.69
C ILE A 76 -4.68 7.26 8.04
N PRO A 77 -5.15 8.49 8.34
CA PRO A 77 -6.42 9.02 7.83
C PRO A 77 -6.28 9.49 6.37
N ILE A 78 -5.92 8.58 5.47
CA ILE A 78 -5.85 8.80 4.03
C ILE A 78 -6.93 7.96 3.36
N ASP A 79 -7.66 8.57 2.43
CA ASP A 79 -8.62 7.82 1.60
C ASP A 79 -7.88 6.85 0.67
N THR A 80 -7.94 5.57 1.01
CA THR A 80 -7.34 4.47 0.24
C THR A 80 -8.02 4.29 -1.12
N ARG A 81 -9.27 4.74 -1.30
CA ARG A 81 -9.98 4.63 -2.58
C ARG A 81 -9.54 5.68 -3.59
N ALA A 82 -9.00 6.79 -3.12
CA ALA A 82 -8.54 7.91 -3.94
C ALA A 82 -7.41 7.52 -4.91
N SER A 83 -7.12 8.41 -5.87
CA SER A 83 -5.98 8.23 -6.78
C SER A 83 -4.66 8.33 -6.03
N LYS A 84 -3.57 7.77 -6.59
CA LYS A 84 -2.23 7.93 -5.98
C LYS A 84 -1.83 9.40 -5.81
N ALA A 85 -2.20 10.24 -6.77
CA ALA A 85 -1.93 11.68 -6.70
C ALA A 85 -2.66 12.33 -5.51
N GLU A 86 -3.89 11.91 -5.24
CA GLU A 86 -4.68 12.41 -4.12
C GLU A 86 -4.18 11.86 -2.78
N GLN A 87 -3.79 10.58 -2.73
CA GLN A 87 -3.14 9.97 -1.56
C GLN A 87 -1.82 10.68 -1.21
N LEU A 88 -1.03 11.06 -2.21
CA LEU A 88 0.17 11.87 -2.02
C LEU A 88 -0.16 13.24 -1.42
N ARG A 89 -1.18 13.95 -1.94
CA ARG A 89 -1.61 15.24 -1.40
C ARG A 89 -2.03 15.15 0.06
N GLN A 90 -2.83 14.13 0.41
CA GLN A 90 -3.26 13.88 1.79
C GLN A 90 -2.06 13.57 2.70
N LEU A 91 -1.12 12.74 2.24
CA LEU A 91 0.11 12.46 2.97
C LEU A 91 0.93 13.73 3.24
N LEU A 92 1.09 14.62 2.24
CA LEU A 92 1.77 15.91 2.40
C LEU A 92 1.07 16.83 3.39
N GLN A 93 -0.27 16.88 3.36
CA GLN A 93 -1.06 17.63 4.33
C GLN A 93 -0.81 17.11 5.76
N LEU A 94 -0.82 15.79 5.97
CA LEU A 94 -0.58 15.20 7.28
C LEU A 94 0.81 15.53 7.83
N ILE A 95 1.84 15.51 6.99
CA ILE A 95 3.21 15.90 7.39
C ILE A 95 3.25 17.37 7.76
N ARG A 96 2.62 18.25 6.97
CA ARG A 96 2.58 19.69 7.23
C ARG A 96 1.91 19.99 8.57
N VAL A 97 0.76 19.38 8.85
CA VAL A 97 0.07 19.50 10.14
C VAL A 97 0.93 18.96 11.27
N SER A 98 1.59 17.80 11.08
CA SER A 98 2.48 17.20 12.08
C SER A 98 3.68 18.11 12.42
N LYS A 99 4.29 18.75 11.42
CA LYS A 99 5.36 19.75 11.63
C LYS A 99 4.83 20.98 12.36
N THR A 100 3.64 21.48 12.02
CA THR A 100 3.04 22.64 12.70
C THR A 100 2.78 22.36 14.19
N ILE A 101 2.28 21.16 14.53
CA ILE A 101 2.03 20.77 15.93
C ILE A 101 3.35 20.67 16.72
N GLN A 102 4.40 20.09 16.11
CA GLN A 102 5.72 20.00 16.76
C GLN A 102 6.41 21.35 16.93
N SER A 103 6.18 22.30 16.01
CA SER A 103 6.79 23.63 16.05
C SER A 103 6.11 24.63 16.98
N GLY A 104 5.01 24.27 17.65
CA GLY A 104 4.51 24.94 18.85
C GLY A 104 4.64 26.47 18.88
N LYS A 105 4.10 27.17 17.88
CA LYS A 105 3.59 28.53 18.08
C LYS A 105 2.15 28.57 17.57
N PRO A 106 1.14 28.60 18.45
CA PRO A 106 -0.16 29.12 18.04
C PRO A 106 0.08 30.55 17.53
N GLN A 107 -0.35 30.83 16.29
CA GLN A 107 -0.58 32.20 15.86
C GLN A 107 -1.92 32.66 16.42
#